data_AF-S8G8E1-F1
#
_entry.id   AF-S8G8E1-F1
#
_cell.length_a   1.000
_cell.length_b   1.000
_cell.length_c   1.000
_cell.angle_alpha   90.00
_cell.angle_beta   90.00
_cell.angle_gamma   90.00
#
_symmetry.space_group_name_H-M   'P 1'
#
loop_
_entity.id
_entity.type
_entity.pdbx_description
1 polymer ?
#
loop_
_entity_poly.entity_id
_entity_poly.type
_entity_poly.pdbx_seq_one_letter_code
_entity_poly.pdbx_strand_id
1 'polypeptide(L)'
;KLCKYHHFLCSLTSQLSYLIGLIFLQAAFGLMELSHPDNSIPVNRFVTPLHIVPEWYFLAYYAVLKVIPSKTGGLLVFMSSTCQ
;
A
#
# COMPACT_ATOMS: atom_id res chain seq x y z
N LYS A 1 -9.53 30.21 -21.24
CA LYS A 1 -8.49 29.60 -20.36
C LYS A 1 -8.96 29.51 -18.90
N LEU A 2 -9.53 30.57 -18.33
CA LEU A 2 -10.07 30.60 -16.95
C LEU A 2 -11.17 29.54 -16.68
N CYS A 3 -12.11 29.34 -17.61
CA CYS A 3 -13.21 28.39 -17.44
C CYS A 3 -12.75 26.91 -17.40
N LYS A 4 -11.69 26.55 -18.14
CA LYS A 4 -11.07 25.21 -18.08
C LYS A 4 -10.38 24.96 -16.74
N TYR A 5 -9.79 25.99 -16.13
CA TYR A 5 -9.17 25.89 -14.81
C TYR A 5 -10.21 25.67 -13.70
N HIS A 6 -11.34 26.41 -13.76
CA HIS A 6 -12.43 26.22 -12.81
C HIS A 6 -13.07 24.82 -12.92
N HIS A 7 -13.28 24.32 -14.15
CA HIS A 7 -13.78 22.95 -14.37
C HIS A 7 -12.78 21.89 -13.87
N PHE A 8 -11.48 22.09 -14.10
CA PHE A 8 -10.43 21.19 -13.61
C PHE A 8 -10.37 21.16 -12.08
N LEU A 9 -10.44 22.32 -11.43
CA LEU A 9 -10.51 22.42 -9.97
C LEU A 9 -11.76 21.74 -9.40
N CYS A 10 -12.93 21.97 -10.00
CA CYS A 10 -14.18 21.31 -9.59
C CYS A 10 -14.06 19.78 -9.69
N SER A 11 -13.53 19.28 -10.82
CA SER A 11 -13.26 17.85 -11.02
C SER A 11 -12.33 17.27 -9.94
N LEU A 12 -11.25 17.97 -9.58
CA LEU A 12 -10.34 17.52 -8.52
C LEU A 12 -11.01 17.51 -7.15
N THR A 13 -11.80 18.53 -6.82
CA THR A 13 -12.52 18.59 -5.53
C THR A 13 -13.55 17.47 -5.40
N SER A 14 -14.27 17.14 -6.47
CA SER A 14 -15.20 16.01 -6.48
C SER A 14 -14.48 14.68 -6.29
N GLN A 15 -13.37 14.45 -7.01
CA GLN A 15 -12.57 13.23 -6.86
C GLN A 15 -12.01 13.07 -5.45
N LEU A 16 -11.50 14.15 -4.85
CA LEU A 16 -11.04 14.16 -3.47
C LEU A 16 -12.17 13.83 -2.48
N SER A 17 -13.36 14.40 -2.69
CA SER A 17 -14.51 14.15 -1.82
C SER A 17 -14.96 12.69 -1.82
N TYR A 18 -14.91 12.02 -2.98
CA TYR A 18 -15.22 10.60 -3.08
C TYR A 18 -14.16 9.75 -2.37
N LEU A 19 -12.88 10.07 -2.54
CA LEU A 19 -11.80 9.34 -1.87
C LEU A 19 -11.90 9.44 -0.34
N ILE A 20 -12.18 10.63 0.20
CA ILE A 20 -12.39 10.82 1.63
C ILE A 20 -13.61 10.02 2.12
N GLY A 21 -14.71 10.02 1.36
CA GLY A 21 -15.90 9.23 1.68
C GLY A 21 -15.60 7.73 1.75
N LEU A 22 -14.81 7.20 0.82
CA LEU A 22 -14.39 5.78 0.82
C LEU A 22 -13.50 5.44 2.02
N ILE A 23 -12.56 6.31 2.39
CA ILE A 23 -11.70 6.11 3.57
C ILE A 23 -12.54 6.12 4.84
N PHE A 24 -13.48 7.05 4.97
CA PHE A 24 -14.37 7.13 6.13
C PHE A 24 -15.25 5.88 6.26
N LEU A 25 -15.82 5.41 5.16
CA LEU A 25 -16.61 4.18 5.11
C LEU A 25 -15.78 2.97 5.57
N GLN A 26 -14.56 2.82 5.07
CA GLN A 26 -13.64 1.75 5.47
C GLN A 26 -13.25 1.87 6.96
N ALA A 27 -12.99 3.07 7.47
CA ALA A 27 -12.61 3.27 8.87
C ALA A 27 -13.77 3.01 9.85
N ALA A 28 -15.00 3.39 9.48
CA ALA A 28 -16.17 3.22 10.34
C ALA A 28 -16.69 1.78 10.38
N PHE A 29 -16.65 1.08 9.24
CA PHE A 29 -17.28 -0.24 9.11
C PHE A 29 -16.29 -1.39 8.92
N GLY A 30 -15.01 -1.12 8.66
CA GLY A 30 -13.99 -2.15 8.48
C GLY A 30 -14.32 -3.12 7.34
N LEU A 31 -14.76 -2.60 6.18
CA LEU A 31 -15.29 -3.41 5.08
C LEU A 31 -14.30 -4.46 4.55
N MET A 32 -13.01 -4.18 4.64
CA MET A 32 -11.93 -5.09 4.27
C MET A 32 -10.86 -5.14 5.37
N GLU A 33 -10.29 -6.33 5.59
CA GLU A 33 -9.11 -6.50 6.44
C GLU A 33 -7.87 -5.99 5.69
N LEU A 34 -7.43 -4.78 6.03
CA LEU A 34 -6.26 -4.13 5.42
C LEU A 34 -4.96 -4.36 6.19
N SER A 35 -5.03 -4.95 7.39
CA SER A 35 -3.89 -5.19 8.27
C SER A 35 -3.88 -6.62 8.76
N HIS A 36 -2.71 -7.24 8.84
CA HIS A 36 -2.57 -8.60 9.34
C HIS A 36 -2.87 -8.68 10.86
N PRO A 37 -3.64 -9.66 11.36
CA PRO A 37 -3.98 -9.79 12.78
C PRO A 37 -2.74 -9.88 13.70
N ASP A 38 -1.67 -10.54 13.25
CA ASP A 38 -0.39 -10.65 13.97
C ASP A 38 0.22 -9.30 14.38
N ASN A 39 -0.10 -8.19 13.70
CA ASN A 39 0.38 -6.84 14.06
C ASN A 39 -0.24 -6.30 15.36
N SER A 40 -1.29 -6.96 15.89
CA SER A 40 -1.89 -6.63 17.17
C SER A 40 -1.16 -7.24 18.37
N ILE A 41 -0.23 -8.18 18.13
CA ILE A 41 0.56 -8.84 19.18
C ILE A 41 1.79 -7.96 19.48
N PRO A 42 2.14 -7.72 20.77
CA PRO A 42 3.33 -6.95 21.10
C PRO A 42 4.60 -7.63 20.57
N VAL A 43 5.54 -6.82 20.06
CA VAL A 43 6.73 -7.33 19.39
C VAL A 43 7.63 -8.12 20.36
N ASN A 44 8.06 -9.30 19.94
CA ASN A 44 9.06 -10.11 20.66
C ASN A 44 10.30 -10.29 19.78
N ARG A 45 11.45 -9.76 20.23
CA ARG A 45 12.72 -9.83 19.47
C ARG A 45 13.29 -11.24 19.35
N PHE A 46 12.86 -12.18 20.20
CA PHE A 46 13.37 -13.56 20.21
C PHE A 46 12.48 -14.54 19.43
N VAL A 47 11.31 -14.09 18.95
CA VAL A 47 10.34 -14.95 18.26
C VAL A 47 9.90 -14.28 16.97
N THR A 48 10.18 -14.92 15.84
CA THR A 48 9.62 -14.54 14.54
C THR A 48 8.38 -15.39 14.26
N PRO A 49 7.22 -14.79 13.95
CA PRO A 49 6.04 -15.58 13.57
C PRO A 49 6.27 -16.37 12.28
N LEU A 50 5.55 -17.47 12.12
CA LEU A 50 5.75 -18.43 11.04
C LEU A 50 5.50 -17.83 9.65
N HIS A 51 4.56 -16.88 9.55
CA HIS A 51 4.11 -16.28 8.29
C HIS A 51 4.21 -14.75 8.34
N ILE A 52 5.43 -14.22 8.26
CA ILE A 52 5.66 -12.77 8.14
C ILE A 52 5.45 -12.34 6.69
N VAL A 53 4.42 -11.52 6.47
CA VAL A 53 4.09 -10.94 5.16
C VAL A 53 4.00 -9.43 5.31
N PRO A 54 4.54 -8.65 4.36
CA PRO A 54 4.39 -7.21 4.40
C PRO A 54 2.94 -6.82 4.08
N GLU A 55 2.58 -5.57 4.38
CA GLU A 55 1.25 -5.05 4.06
C GLU A 55 0.94 -5.13 2.56
N TRP A 56 -0.35 -5.14 2.22
CA TRP A 56 -0.87 -5.45 0.88
C TRP A 56 -0.23 -4.63 -0.25
N TYR A 57 0.06 -3.35 0.01
CA TYR A 57 0.67 -2.43 -0.97
C TYR A 57 2.14 -2.78 -1.29
N PHE A 58 2.79 -3.64 -0.49
CA PHE A 58 4.14 -4.12 -0.73
C PHE A 58 4.21 -5.55 -1.31
N LEU A 59 3.09 -6.25 -1.45
CA LEU A 59 3.09 -7.66 -1.88
C LEU A 59 3.71 -7.87 -3.27
N ALA A 60 3.49 -6.94 -4.20
CA ALA A 60 4.08 -7.00 -5.54
C ALA A 60 5.61 -6.98 -5.49
N TYR A 61 6.19 -6.10 -4.67
CA TYR A 61 7.63 -6.00 -4.50
C TYR A 61 8.22 -7.19 -3.73
N TYR A 62 7.50 -7.69 -2.73
CA TYR A 62 7.88 -8.89 -1.99
C TYR A 62 7.94 -10.13 -2.88
N ALA A 63 7.03 -10.24 -3.85
CA ALA A 63 7.05 -11.31 -4.85
C ALA A 63 8.33 -11.24 -5.70
N VAL A 64 8.73 -10.05 -6.16
CA VAL A 64 9.99 -9.85 -6.91
C VAL A 64 11.19 -10.33 -6.11
N LEU A 65 11.26 -9.99 -4.82
CA LEU A 65 12.36 -10.40 -3.92
C LEU A 65 12.39 -11.91 -3.67
N LYS A 66 11.23 -12.59 -3.66
CA LYS A 66 11.15 -14.05 -3.47
C LYS A 66 11.47 -14.85 -4.73
N VAL A 67 11.14 -14.33 -5.91
CA VAL A 67 11.33 -15.03 -7.18
C VAL A 67 12.81 -15.07 -7.58
N ILE A 68 13.59 -14.05 -7.23
CA ILE A 68 15.00 -13.96 -7.60
C ILE A 68 15.87 -14.59 -6.51
N PRO A 69 16.56 -15.73 -6.76
CA PRO A 69 17.33 -16.45 -5.75
C PRO A 69 18.63 -15.75 -5.34
N SER A 70 18.98 -14.61 -5.94
CA SER A 70 20.17 -13.82 -5.62
C SER A 70 19.82 -12.59 -4.77
N LYS A 71 20.55 -12.38 -3.65
CA LYS A 71 20.34 -11.22 -2.77
C LYS A 71 20.57 -9.88 -3.49
N THR A 72 21.65 -9.76 -4.26
CA THR A 72 22.00 -8.53 -4.98
C THR A 72 21.10 -8.27 -6.18
N GLY A 73 20.82 -9.31 -6.98
CA GLY A 73 19.93 -9.18 -8.15
C GLY A 73 18.49 -8.83 -7.75
N GLY A 74 17.98 -9.44 -6.67
CA GLY A 74 16.64 -9.12 -6.15
C GLY A 74 16.52 -7.66 -5.73
N LEU A 75 17.54 -7.12 -5.05
CA LEU A 75 17.58 -5.71 -4.66
C LEU A 75 17.61 -4.77 -5.87
N LEU A 76 18.44 -5.06 -6.89
CA LEU A 76 18.53 -4.23 -8.09
C LEU A 76 17.21 -4.15 -8.85
N VAL A 77 16.53 -5.29 -9.03
CA VAL A 77 15.24 -5.33 -9.72
C VAL A 77 14.17 -4.61 -8.88
N PHE A 78 14.15 -4.81 -7.57
CA PHE A 78 13.28 -4.04 -6.67
C PHE A 78 13.48 -2.52 -6.84
N MET A 79 14.73 -2.03 -6.80
CA MET A 79 15.02 -0.61 -6.98
C MET A 79 14.56 -0.08 -8.34
N SER A 80 14.75 -0.87 -9.41
CA SER A 80 14.27 -0.51 -10.75
C SER A 80 12.75 -0.44 -10.84
N SER A 81 12.01 -1.27 -10.09
CA SER A 81 10.54 -1.26 -10.08
C SER A 81 9.95 -0.06 -9.34
N THR A 82 10.68 0.50 -8.36
CA THR A 82 10.25 1.67 -7.58
C THR A 82 10.69 3.01 -8.20
N CYS A 83 11.70 2.98 -9.07
CA CYS A 83 12.27 4.17 -9.71
C CYS A 83 11.71 4.28 -11.13
N GLN A 84 10.51 4.82 -11.26
CA GLN A 84 9.88 5.15 -12.54
C GLN A 84 9.26 6.54 -12.50
#